data_AF-A0A0M0JAC8-F1
#
_entry.id   AF-A0A0M0JAC8-F1
#
_cell.length_a   1.000
_cell.length_b   1.000
_cell.length_c   1.000
_cell.angle_alpha   90.00
_cell.angle_beta   90.00
_cell.angle_gamma   90.00
#
_symmetry.space_group_name_H-M   'P 1'
#
loop_
_entity.id
_entity.type
_entity.pdbx_description
1 polymer ?
#
loop_
_entity_poly.entity_id
_entity_poly.type
_entity_poly.pdbx_seq_one_letter_code
_entity_poly.pdbx_strand_id
1 'polypeptide(L)'
;MADDGVHYEADRLVSILTTDMIDMVQQQGGSATKVDHLGENILVEGMLFDDFKANDTFEVVSEDGASALTLKIVEPRLASAVELSQLGDDEGKKRSISNILTIQSGFSGWTARIATAGRARVGFKISKRLEKEEETDGVA
;
A
#
# COMPACT_ATOMS: atom_id res chain seq x y z
N MET A 1 0.68 -13.87 22.41
CA MET A 1 -0.01 -14.62 21.35
C MET A 1 0.81 -14.40 20.09
N ALA A 2 1.15 -15.44 19.35
CA ALA A 2 1.79 -15.26 18.05
C ALA A 2 0.77 -14.60 17.12
N ASP A 3 1.16 -13.52 16.46
CA ASP A 3 0.36 -12.95 15.38
C ASP A 3 0.42 -13.92 14.19
N ASP A 4 -0.66 -14.67 13.97
CA ASP A 4 -0.80 -15.66 12.90
C ASP A 4 -0.90 -15.00 11.50
N GLY A 5 -0.83 -13.67 11.44
CA GLY A 5 -0.92 -12.88 10.22
C GLY A 5 -2.30 -12.91 9.58
N VAL A 6 -2.44 -12.14 8.50
CA VAL A 6 -3.66 -12.03 7.71
C VAL A 6 -3.54 -12.92 6.47
N HIS A 7 -4.57 -13.73 6.22
CA HIS A 7 -4.68 -14.52 4.99
C HIS A 7 -5.32 -13.69 3.88
N TYR A 8 -4.66 -13.68 2.72
CA TYR A 8 -5.11 -13.00 1.51
C TYR A 8 -5.40 -14.01 0.42
N GLU A 9 -6.61 -13.95 -0.13
CA GLU A 9 -7.07 -14.80 -1.23
C GLU A 9 -6.63 -14.22 -2.58
N ALA A 10 -6.44 -15.09 -3.57
CA ALA A 10 -6.12 -14.67 -4.94
C ALA A 10 -7.24 -13.78 -5.52
N ASP A 11 -6.87 -12.88 -6.42
CA ASP A 11 -7.74 -11.88 -7.07
C ASP A 11 -8.40 -10.86 -6.14
N ARG A 12 -8.21 -10.96 -4.83
CA ARG A 12 -8.65 -9.93 -3.88
C ARG A 12 -7.95 -8.59 -4.18
N LEU A 13 -8.71 -7.50 -4.14
CA LEU A 13 -8.15 -6.15 -4.16
C LEU A 13 -7.81 -5.71 -2.73
N VAL A 14 -6.65 -5.09 -2.60
CA VAL A 14 -6.13 -4.56 -1.34
C VAL A 14 -5.58 -3.15 -1.55
N SER A 15 -5.64 -2.33 -0.50
CA SER A 15 -5.03 -1.01 -0.46
C SER A 15 -3.63 -1.09 0.16
N ILE A 16 -2.66 -0.45 -0.51
CA ILE A 16 -1.28 -0.29 -0.06
C ILE A 16 -1.05 1.20 0.22
N LEU A 17 -0.43 1.50 1.34
CA LEU A 17 0.06 2.85 1.66
C LEU A 17 1.52 2.77 2.08
N THR A 18 2.28 3.81 1.82
CA THR A 18 3.67 3.96 2.24
C THR A 18 3.78 4.96 3.38
N THR A 19 4.76 4.78 4.28
CA THR A 19 4.92 5.64 5.47
C THR A 19 5.20 7.10 5.13
N ASP A 20 5.86 7.39 4.00
CA ASP A 20 6.08 8.77 3.53
C ASP A 20 4.77 9.52 3.26
N MET A 21 3.71 8.82 2.87
CA MET A 21 2.38 9.42 2.69
C MET A 21 1.73 9.77 4.03
N ILE A 22 1.92 8.92 5.05
CA ILE A 22 1.49 9.23 6.42
C ILE A 22 2.22 10.48 6.94
N ASP A 23 3.55 10.51 6.78
CA ASP A 23 4.37 11.64 7.19
C ASP A 23 3.92 12.94 6.50
N MET A 24 3.62 12.86 5.20
CA MET A 24 3.17 14.02 4.45
C MET A 24 1.79 14.52 4.93
N VAL A 25 0.84 13.61 5.16
CA VAL A 25 -0.48 13.96 5.72
C VAL A 25 -0.33 14.56 7.12
N GLN A 26 0.58 14.05 7.94
CA GLN A 26 0.86 14.59 9.26
C GLN A 26 1.49 15.99 9.21
N GLN A 27 2.45 16.21 8.31
CA GLN A 27 3.07 17.53 8.13
C GLN A 27 2.08 18.58 7.62
N GLN A 28 1.24 18.22 6.65
CA GLN A 28 0.25 19.14 6.08
C GLN A 28 -0.99 19.30 6.97
N GLY A 29 -1.33 18.29 7.77
CA GLY A 29 -2.42 18.30 8.75
C GLY A 29 -2.09 19.04 10.06
N GLY A 30 -0.84 19.48 10.23
CA GLY A 30 -0.40 20.27 11.37
C GLY A 30 -0.08 19.47 12.64
N SER A 31 0.48 20.16 13.64
CA SER A 31 1.08 19.60 14.87
C SER A 31 0.14 18.79 15.79
N ALA A 32 -1.17 18.80 15.54
CA ALA A 32 -2.17 18.10 16.35
C ALA A 32 -2.67 16.78 15.71
N THR A 33 -2.06 16.35 14.60
CA THR A 33 -2.53 15.21 13.80
C THR A 33 -1.49 14.10 13.89
N LYS A 34 -1.63 13.20 14.87
CA LYS A 34 -0.91 11.92 14.85
C LYS A 34 -1.75 10.96 14.01
N VAL A 35 -1.27 10.63 12.81
CA VAL A 35 -1.89 9.63 11.92
C VAL A 35 -0.99 8.42 11.94
N ASP A 36 -1.49 7.28 12.40
CA ASP A 36 -0.73 6.02 12.38
C ASP A 36 -1.16 5.14 11.18
N HIS A 37 -2.35 5.37 10.59
CA HIS A 37 -2.88 4.67 9.41
C HIS A 37 -3.99 5.49 8.71
N LEU A 38 -4.26 5.23 7.44
CA LEU A 38 -5.31 5.87 6.62
C LEU A 38 -6.33 4.87 6.02
N GLY A 39 -6.45 3.67 6.61
CA GLY A 39 -7.40 2.63 6.17
C GLY A 39 -6.83 1.68 5.10
N GLU A 40 -5.50 1.65 4.96
CA GLU A 40 -4.79 0.68 4.14
C GLU A 40 -4.91 -0.75 4.69
N ASN A 41 -4.82 -1.73 3.81
CA ASN A 41 -4.65 -3.14 4.22
C ASN A 41 -3.18 -3.47 4.50
N ILE A 42 -2.26 -2.82 3.78
CA ILE A 42 -0.82 -3.04 3.86
C ILE A 42 -0.14 -1.67 3.97
N LEU A 43 0.52 -1.43 5.09
CA LEU A 43 1.44 -0.31 5.27
C LEU A 43 2.87 -0.75 4.97
N VAL A 44 3.57 0.01 4.11
CA VAL A 44 4.93 -0.29 3.68
C VAL A 44 5.89 0.78 4.20
N GLU A 45 6.90 0.33 4.94
CA GLU A 45 8.01 1.15 5.39
C GLU A 45 9.24 0.99 4.48
N GLY A 46 9.98 2.08 4.26
CA GLY A 46 11.25 2.05 3.50
C GLY A 46 11.09 2.07 1.98
N MET A 47 9.87 2.21 1.47
CA MET A 47 9.56 2.52 0.07
C MET A 47 8.73 3.80 0.00
N LEU A 48 8.85 4.52 -1.11
CA LEU A 48 8.11 5.74 -1.38
C LEU A 48 6.90 5.46 -2.26
N PHE A 49 5.93 6.37 -2.25
CA PHE A 49 4.76 6.27 -3.12
C PHE A 49 5.14 6.11 -4.61
N ASP A 50 6.17 6.83 -5.06
CA ASP A 50 6.65 6.84 -6.45
C ASP A 50 7.43 5.57 -6.86
N ASP A 51 7.77 4.69 -5.91
CA ASP A 51 8.41 3.40 -6.21
C ASP A 51 7.42 2.39 -6.83
N PHE A 52 6.12 2.68 -6.74
CA PHE A 52 5.05 1.86 -7.28
C PHE A 52 4.54 2.43 -8.60
N LYS A 53 4.26 1.54 -9.55
CA LYS A 53 3.62 1.87 -10.82
C LYS A 53 2.58 0.83 -11.17
N ALA A 54 1.54 1.23 -11.91
CA ALA A 54 0.55 0.30 -12.43
C ALA A 54 1.22 -0.84 -13.21
N ASN A 55 0.74 -2.07 -12.98
CA ASN A 55 1.28 -3.35 -13.45
C ASN A 55 2.56 -3.85 -12.79
N ASP A 56 3.20 -3.09 -11.90
CA ASP A 56 4.33 -3.61 -11.14
C ASP A 56 3.92 -4.84 -10.31
N THR A 57 4.84 -5.78 -10.20
CA THR A 57 4.66 -6.97 -9.37
C THR A 57 5.59 -6.89 -8.16
N PHE A 58 5.05 -7.13 -6.97
CA PHE A 58 5.79 -7.16 -5.72
C PHE A 58 5.64 -8.51 -5.04
N GLU A 59 6.71 -8.99 -4.43
CA GLU A 59 6.68 -10.13 -3.52
C GLU A 59 6.73 -9.64 -2.08
N VAL A 60 5.88 -10.23 -1.25
CA VAL A 60 5.97 -10.11 0.21
C VAL A 60 6.51 -11.44 0.73
N VAL A 61 7.63 -11.38 1.43
CA VAL A 61 8.43 -12.54 1.82
C VAL A 61 8.49 -12.63 3.35
N SER A 62 8.33 -13.84 3.87
CA SER A 62 8.50 -14.12 5.30
C SER A 62 9.97 -14.01 5.73
N GLU A 63 10.21 -13.94 7.04
CA GLU A 63 11.56 -13.85 7.61
C GLU A 63 12.48 -15.03 7.21
N ASP A 64 11.90 -16.20 6.94
CA ASP A 64 12.62 -17.39 6.47
C ASP A 64 12.92 -17.36 4.96
N GLY A 65 12.53 -16.30 4.25
CA GLY A 65 12.76 -16.11 2.83
C GLY A 65 11.75 -16.81 1.92
N ALA A 66 10.70 -17.45 2.47
CA ALA A 66 9.64 -18.02 1.65
C ALA A 66 8.72 -16.91 1.10
N SER A 67 8.45 -16.96 -0.21
CA SER A 67 7.54 -16.02 -0.85
C SER A 67 6.13 -16.26 -0.29
N ALA A 68 5.62 -15.28 0.45
CA ALA A 68 4.44 -15.44 1.28
C ALA A 68 3.15 -15.00 0.56
N LEU A 69 3.24 -14.04 -0.35
CA LEU A 69 2.20 -13.71 -1.35
C LEU A 69 2.79 -12.79 -2.44
N THR A 70 2.07 -12.65 -3.56
CA THR A 70 2.44 -11.75 -4.66
C THR A 70 1.36 -10.70 -4.90
N LEU A 71 1.76 -9.45 -5.07
CA LEU A 71 0.90 -8.30 -5.32
C LEU A 71 1.13 -7.78 -6.75
N LYS A 72 0.07 -7.47 -7.47
CA LYS A 72 0.12 -6.73 -8.74
C LYS A 72 -0.53 -5.37 -8.57
N ILE A 73 0.22 -4.31 -8.77
CA ILE A 73 -0.29 -2.94 -8.66
C ILE A 73 -1.26 -2.67 -9.80
N VAL A 74 -2.42 -2.11 -9.48
CA VAL A 74 -3.50 -1.85 -10.43
C VAL A 74 -3.51 -0.38 -10.81
N GLU A 75 -3.73 0.50 -9.84
CA GLU A 75 -3.91 1.93 -10.07
C GLU A 75 -3.68 2.74 -8.78
N PRO A 76 -3.40 4.05 -8.88
CA PRO A 76 -3.43 4.92 -7.73
C PRO A 76 -4.80 4.86 -7.06
N ARG A 77 -4.80 4.74 -5.75
CA ARG A 77 -6.04 4.68 -4.98
C ARG A 77 -6.65 6.07 -4.85
N LEU A 78 -7.97 6.12 -4.85
CA LEU A 78 -8.74 7.30 -4.42
C LEU A 78 -9.25 7.09 -3.00
N ALA A 79 -9.17 8.12 -2.17
CA ALA A 79 -9.68 8.07 -0.80
C ALA A 79 -11.20 7.86 -0.83
N SER A 80 -11.70 6.89 -0.07
CA SER A 80 -13.15 6.70 0.05
C SER A 80 -13.74 7.67 1.06
N ALA A 81 -14.97 8.12 0.83
CA ALA A 81 -15.69 8.99 1.78
C ALA A 81 -15.83 8.36 3.19
N VAL A 82 -15.88 7.03 3.26
CA VAL A 82 -15.94 6.27 4.52
C VAL A 82 -14.64 6.42 5.30
N GLU A 83 -13.49 6.30 4.64
CA GLU A 83 -12.19 6.43 5.32
C GLU A 83 -11.93 7.86 5.76
N LEU A 84 -12.32 8.83 4.93
CA LEU A 84 -12.30 10.24 5.31
C LEU A 84 -13.14 10.52 6.56
N SER A 85 -14.26 9.79 6.73
CA SER A 85 -15.12 9.93 7.91
C SER A 85 -14.49 9.36 9.20
N GLN A 86 -13.51 8.47 9.08
CA GLN A 86 -12.80 7.84 10.21
C GLN A 86 -11.62 8.67 10.74
N LEU A 87 -11.29 9.81 10.10
CA LEU A 87 -10.15 10.67 10.45
C LEU A 87 -10.33 11.51 11.73
N GLY A 88 -11.02 10.96 12.73
CA GLY A 88 -11.28 11.59 14.03
C GLY A 88 -12.47 12.55 14.05
N ASP A 89 -12.81 13.05 15.24
CA ASP A 89 -14.06 13.81 15.46
C ASP A 89 -13.99 15.30 15.10
N ASP A 90 -12.82 15.78 14.66
CA ASP A 90 -12.61 17.18 14.31
C ASP A 90 -12.92 17.43 12.83
N GLU A 91 -14.05 18.09 12.57
CA GLU A 91 -14.51 18.46 11.22
C GLU A 91 -13.52 19.36 10.46
N GLY A 92 -12.70 20.15 11.17
CA GLY A 92 -11.61 20.93 10.56
C GLY A 92 -10.47 20.03 10.09
N LYS A 93 -10.08 19.04 10.90
CA LYS A 93 -9.05 18.04 10.54
C LYS A 93 -9.50 17.18 9.37
N LYS A 94 -10.73 16.66 9.43
CA LYS A 94 -11.36 15.90 8.33
C LYS A 94 -11.31 16.69 7.03
N ARG A 95 -11.67 17.98 7.06
CA ARG A 95 -11.66 18.83 5.87
C ARG A 95 -10.25 19.06 5.32
N SER A 96 -9.26 19.32 6.17
CA SER A 96 -7.87 19.49 5.71
C SER A 96 -7.31 18.22 5.09
N ILE A 97 -7.46 17.07 5.75
CA ILE A 97 -6.96 15.79 5.23
C ILE A 97 -7.74 15.36 3.98
N SER A 98 -9.06 15.54 3.97
CA SER A 98 -9.89 15.28 2.78
C SER A 98 -9.44 16.15 1.62
N ASN A 99 -9.15 17.44 1.84
CA ASN A 99 -8.65 18.31 0.78
C ASN A 99 -7.33 17.81 0.22
N ILE A 100 -6.38 17.40 1.07
CA ILE A 100 -5.08 16.85 0.62
C ILE A 100 -5.29 15.57 -0.20
N LEU A 101 -6.10 14.64 0.31
CA LEU A 101 -6.38 13.36 -0.33
C LEU A 101 -7.23 13.49 -1.62
N THR A 102 -8.06 14.53 -1.74
CA THR A 102 -8.97 14.75 -2.88
C THR A 102 -8.34 15.62 -3.97
N ILE A 103 -7.56 16.64 -3.60
CA ILE A 103 -6.97 17.61 -4.56
C ILE A 103 -5.78 17.00 -5.28
N GLN A 104 -5.06 16.10 -4.62
CA GLN A 104 -3.91 15.45 -5.20
C GLN A 104 -4.17 13.94 -5.32
N SER A 105 -4.69 13.54 -6.47
CA SER A 105 -4.89 12.14 -6.84
C SER A 105 -3.60 11.34 -6.60
N GLY A 106 -3.63 10.39 -5.67
CA GLY A 106 -2.47 9.54 -5.33
C GLY A 106 -2.17 9.43 -3.84
N PHE A 107 -2.57 10.40 -3.00
CA PHE A 107 -2.18 10.37 -1.59
C PHE A 107 -2.88 9.33 -0.70
N SER A 108 -3.90 8.66 -1.24
CA SER A 108 -4.53 7.51 -0.58
C SER A 108 -3.77 6.20 -0.79
N GLY A 109 -2.64 6.21 -1.48
CA GLY A 109 -1.81 5.05 -1.76
C GLY A 109 -2.17 4.36 -3.09
N TRP A 110 -1.97 3.05 -3.16
CA TRP A 110 -2.17 2.24 -4.36
C TRP A 110 -3.17 1.12 -4.14
N THR A 111 -3.95 0.82 -5.17
CA THR A 111 -4.74 -0.42 -5.23
C THR A 111 -3.88 -1.52 -5.84
N ALA A 112 -3.82 -2.67 -5.17
CA ALA A 112 -3.15 -3.86 -5.68
C ALA A 112 -4.10 -5.06 -5.70
N ARG A 113 -3.86 -5.99 -6.61
CA ARG A 113 -4.52 -7.30 -6.66
C ARG A 113 -3.58 -8.36 -6.11
N ILE A 114 -4.10 -9.27 -5.30
CA ILE A 114 -3.36 -10.46 -4.88
C ILE A 114 -3.22 -11.39 -6.09
N ALA A 115 -2.02 -11.46 -6.66
CA ALA A 115 -1.73 -12.36 -7.78
C ALA A 115 -1.53 -13.81 -7.31
N THR A 116 -0.89 -13.99 -6.15
CA THR A 116 -0.70 -15.29 -5.50
C THR A 116 -1.19 -15.18 -4.06
N ALA A 117 -2.15 -16.04 -3.69
CA ALA A 117 -2.70 -16.10 -2.35
C ALA A 117 -1.64 -16.49 -1.31
N GLY A 118 -1.83 -16.08 -0.07
CA GLY A 118 -0.98 -16.50 1.03
C GLY A 118 -1.17 -15.71 2.31
N ARG A 119 -0.16 -15.65 3.16
CA ARG A 119 -0.24 -14.97 4.47
C ARG A 119 0.81 -13.89 4.57
N ALA A 120 0.43 -12.74 5.12
CA ALA A 120 1.38 -11.71 5.52
C ALA A 120 1.18 -11.34 6.99
N ARG A 121 2.28 -10.99 7.65
CA ARG A 121 2.28 -10.43 9.01
C ARG A 121 3.20 -9.21 9.03
N VAL A 122 3.09 -8.43 10.11
CA VAL A 122 3.97 -7.30 10.35
C VAL A 122 5.44 -7.77 10.34
N GLY A 123 6.31 -6.98 9.69
CA GLY A 123 7.74 -7.27 9.55
C GLY A 123 8.12 -8.09 8.32
N PHE A 124 7.16 -8.60 7.54
CA PHE A 124 7.49 -9.22 6.26
C PHE A 124 8.06 -8.21 5.27
N LYS A 125 9.06 -8.64 4.50
CA LYS A 125 9.75 -7.78 3.55
C LYS A 125 8.98 -7.73 2.24
N ILE A 126 8.72 -6.53 1.74
CA ILE A 126 8.21 -6.31 0.39
C ILE A 126 9.35 -5.93 -0.56
N SER A 127 9.32 -6.46 -1.78
CA SER A 127 10.28 -6.10 -2.82
C SER A 127 9.68 -6.21 -4.20
N LYS A 128 10.07 -5.30 -5.10
CA LYS A 128 9.66 -5.33 -6.50
C LYS A 128 10.28 -6.53 -7.20
N ARG A 129 9.47 -7.35 -7.88
CA ARG A 129 9.94 -8.41 -8.77
C ARG A 129 10.38 -7.75 -10.07
N LEU A 130 11.65 -7.92 -10.43
CA LEU A 130 12.12 -7.58 -11.77
C LEU A 130 11.61 -8.68 -12.71
N GLU A 131 10.76 -8.32 -13.68
CA GLU A 131 10.47 -9.23 -14.78
C GLU A 131 11.80 -9.50 -15.50
N LYS A 132 12.25 -10.75 -15.54
CA LYS A 132 13.33 -11.13 -16.45
C LYS A 132 12.76 -10.96 -17.84
N GLU A 133 13.35 -10.06 -18.63
CA GLU A 133 13.12 -10.05 -20.08
C GLU A 133 13.43 -11.47 -20.58
N GLU A 134 12.41 -12.16 -21.12
CA GLU A 134 12.64 -13.40 -21.84
C GLU A 134 13.49 -13.05 -23.07
N GLU A 135 14.79 -13.34 -22.97
CA GLU A 135 15.72 -13.36 -24.08
C GLU A 135 15.19 -14.40 -25.08
N THR A 136 14.43 -13.91 -26.07
CA THR A 136 14.02 -14.70 -27.22
C THR A 136 15.26 -14.86 -28.08
N ASP A 137 16.04 -15.89 -27.75
CA ASP A 137 17.19 -16.30 -28.54
C ASP A 137 16.66 -16.78 -29.90
N GLY A 138 16.77 -15.90 -30.88
CA GLY A 138 16.30 -16.10 -32.24
C GLY A 138 17.06 -17.25 -32.87
N VAL A 139 16.36 -18.35 -33.09
CA VAL A 139 16.85 -19.46 -33.93
C VAL A 139 16.95 -18.94 -35.37
N ALA A 140 18.17 -18.76 -35.85
CA ALA A 140 18.49 -18.59 -37.27
C ALA A 140 18.51 -19.95 -37.98
#